data_AF-A0A0G2FA90-F1
#
_entry.id   AF-A0A0G2FA90-F1
#
_cell.length_a   1.000
_cell.length_b   1.000
_cell.length_c   1.000
_cell.angle_alpha   90.00
_cell.angle_beta   90.00
_cell.angle_gamma   90.00
#
_symmetry.space_group_name_H-M   'P 1'
#
loop_
_entity.id
_entity.type
_entity.pdbx_description
1 polymer ?
#
loop_
_entity_poly.entity_id
_entity_poly.type
_entity_poly.pdbx_seq_one_letter_code
_entity_poly.pdbx_strand_id
1 'polypeptide(L)'
;MVDEPSDESSDAVDDTEGQGGWLHTYRTTRPLRYLYVDGMSGGKTSMGTLDTQDYLLRGDKTTSYTLDKPPHMGKRAGGPMDERRRAFELCEMCYYWDLSGIIRMEAGFEIIHCDFRDGLEQVQALQRPDPRDGDHGPGRGGFSGNFEFMRALSERYQGIGSSRTAVDFSSMVSAFFYPVNLTNPDPKRPDLPRLASVTDAQLAAIKADLNRVISEKRDGYNRTVDWQDVTDLIVSRYADRLKYMAEKVSSASQLLEEINHLLTVYIDYSSKDPDQTPYAINRCTNFYLDGISPQTNADQLIHAAVKSVTSEICSRLFGAREILIDRSRKSDELEAVALSDAMHTIRSLMEYLGWARFKRCSQCDVDEVCLIPMWPFGTKEDYESPRCANSSSIGGGGENYWGGFGPPGGPGKRPGGGRDGRGPPPP
;
A
#
# COMPACT_ATOMS: atom_id res chain seq x y z
N MET A 1 29.38 -52.99 37.20
CA MET A 1 28.18 -53.37 36.42
C MET A 1 27.45 -52.08 36.14
N VAL A 2 27.59 -51.63 34.90
CA VAL A 2 26.95 -50.45 34.33
C VAL A 2 25.78 -51.03 33.56
N ASP A 3 24.56 -50.66 33.92
CA ASP A 3 23.37 -50.93 33.13
C ASP A 3 22.83 -49.59 32.62
N GLU A 4 22.86 -49.43 31.31
CA GLU A 4 22.26 -48.34 30.54
C GLU A 4 20.73 -48.46 30.55
N PRO A 5 19.96 -47.37 30.63
CA PRO A 5 18.62 -47.34 30.11
C PRO A 5 18.64 -46.89 28.64
N SER A 6 17.97 -47.70 27.84
CA SER A 6 17.78 -47.66 26.39
C SER A 6 17.22 -46.35 25.84
N ASP A 7 17.77 -45.94 24.69
CA ASP A 7 17.18 -45.03 23.70
C ASP A 7 15.71 -45.38 23.43
N GLU A 8 14.79 -44.51 23.84
CA GLU A 8 13.45 -44.47 23.25
C GLU A 8 13.45 -43.46 22.10
N SER A 9 13.29 -44.04 20.93
CA SER A 9 13.21 -43.48 19.58
C SER A 9 12.41 -42.18 19.46
N SER A 10 13.09 -41.18 18.92
CA SER A 10 12.54 -40.01 18.26
C SER A 10 11.88 -40.40 16.92
N ASP A 11 10.66 -40.91 16.91
CA ASP A 11 9.87 -41.06 15.68
C ASP A 11 8.37 -41.11 16.00
N ALA A 12 7.83 -40.02 16.55
CA ALA A 12 6.41 -39.71 16.35
C ALA A 12 6.29 -38.99 15.01
N VAL A 13 6.32 -39.77 13.94
CA VAL A 13 5.88 -39.32 12.62
C VAL A 13 4.40 -38.99 12.77
N ASP A 14 4.05 -37.71 12.64
CA ASP A 14 2.67 -37.24 12.63
C ASP A 14 1.96 -37.89 11.43
N ASP A 15 1.12 -38.89 11.73
CA ASP A 15 0.30 -39.68 10.81
C ASP A 15 -0.87 -38.85 10.22
N THR A 16 -0.60 -37.59 9.85
CA THR A 16 -1.54 -36.68 9.17
C THR A 16 -1.30 -36.64 7.66
N GLU A 17 -0.61 -37.65 7.10
CA GLU A 17 -0.44 -37.82 5.66
C GLU A 17 -1.80 -38.10 4.98
N GLY A 18 -2.52 -37.03 4.67
CA GLY A 18 -3.73 -37.09 3.85
C GLY A 18 -5.00 -36.50 4.44
N GLN A 19 -4.86 -35.67 5.47
CA GLN A 19 -5.96 -34.85 5.94
C GLN A 19 -5.73 -33.42 5.46
N GLY A 20 -6.65 -32.88 4.66
CA GLY A 20 -6.59 -31.47 4.29
C GLY A 20 -6.54 -30.57 5.52
N GLY A 21 -5.93 -29.38 5.38
CA GLY A 21 -5.76 -28.43 6.49
C GLY A 21 -7.09 -27.89 7.02
N TRP A 22 -7.05 -27.10 8.10
CA TRP A 22 -8.26 -26.54 8.72
C TRP A 22 -8.40 -25.04 8.45
N LEU A 23 -9.61 -24.59 8.14
CA LEU A 23 -9.96 -23.18 8.13
C LEU A 23 -10.70 -22.82 9.41
N HIS A 24 -10.05 -22.01 10.22
CA HIS A 24 -10.61 -21.48 11.46
C HIS A 24 -11.23 -20.11 11.18
N THR A 25 -12.45 -19.89 11.68
CA THR A 25 -13.10 -18.58 11.67
C THR A 25 -13.30 -18.11 13.09
N TYR A 26 -12.86 -16.88 13.36
CA TYR A 26 -12.98 -16.26 14.67
C TYR A 26 -13.90 -15.03 14.58
N ARG A 27 -14.54 -14.72 15.70
CA ARG A 27 -15.30 -13.48 15.92
C ARG A 27 -14.70 -12.74 17.10
N THR A 28 -14.65 -11.41 17.02
CA THR A 28 -14.25 -10.58 18.14
C THR A 28 -15.35 -10.56 19.20
N THR A 29 -14.99 -10.73 20.48
CA THR A 29 -15.93 -10.67 21.60
C THR A 29 -16.06 -9.27 22.19
N ARG A 30 -15.17 -8.35 21.78
CA ARG A 30 -15.13 -6.93 22.13
C ARG A 30 -14.32 -6.14 21.09
N PRO A 31 -14.34 -4.81 21.09
CA PRO A 31 -13.39 -4.02 20.29
C PRO A 31 -11.94 -4.34 20.69
N LEU A 32 -11.11 -4.65 19.69
CA LEU A 32 -9.68 -4.96 19.87
C LEU A 32 -8.82 -3.82 19.33
N ARG A 33 -7.66 -3.60 19.94
CA ARG A 33 -6.71 -2.57 19.52
C ARG A 33 -5.54 -3.23 18.82
N TYR A 34 -5.23 -2.77 17.62
CA TYR A 34 -4.12 -3.26 16.82
C TYR A 34 -3.22 -2.11 16.41
N LEU A 35 -1.93 -2.39 16.26
CA LEU A 35 -1.05 -1.50 15.51
C LEU A 35 -1.25 -1.78 14.02
N TYR A 36 -1.70 -0.78 13.26
CA TYR A 36 -1.74 -0.86 11.80
C TYR A 36 -0.38 -0.42 11.23
N VAL A 37 0.25 -1.27 10.42
CA VAL A 37 1.49 -0.95 9.72
C VAL A 37 1.19 -0.86 8.23
N ASP A 38 1.19 0.37 7.71
CA ASP A 38 0.88 0.67 6.31
C ASP A 38 2.04 0.34 5.34
N GLY A 39 1.85 0.59 4.04
CA GLY A 39 2.91 0.52 3.03
C GLY A 39 3.19 -0.89 2.50
N MET A 40 2.13 -1.69 2.36
CA MET A 40 2.23 -3.11 1.97
C MET A 40 3.19 -3.90 2.87
N SER A 41 3.14 -3.65 4.17
CA SER A 41 4.11 -4.20 5.12
C SER A 41 4.04 -5.71 5.35
N GLY A 42 3.05 -6.41 4.80
CA GLY A 42 3.08 -7.87 4.66
C GLY A 42 3.89 -8.35 3.46
N GLY A 43 4.27 -7.50 2.50
CA GLY A 43 4.99 -7.88 1.30
C GLY A 43 6.42 -8.32 1.59
N LYS A 44 6.79 -9.55 1.23
CA LYS A 44 8.13 -10.09 1.47
C LYS A 44 9.07 -9.78 0.29
N THR A 45 9.50 -8.52 0.21
CA THR A 45 10.38 -7.99 -0.87
C THR A 45 11.51 -7.10 -0.33
N SER A 46 12.56 -6.92 -1.11
CA SER A 46 13.68 -6.01 -0.82
C SER A 46 13.37 -4.54 -1.12
N MET A 47 12.17 -4.24 -1.63
CA MET A 47 11.74 -2.88 -2.00
C MET A 47 11.44 -1.96 -0.80
N GLY A 48 11.50 -2.48 0.43
CA GLY A 48 11.34 -1.68 1.65
C GLY A 48 10.01 -1.81 2.37
N THR A 49 9.12 -2.67 1.90
CA THR A 49 7.83 -2.98 2.54
C THR A 49 7.99 -3.39 4.01
N LEU A 50 9.09 -4.04 4.38
CA LEU A 50 9.35 -4.49 5.74
C LEU A 50 10.12 -3.48 6.61
N ASP A 51 10.59 -2.35 6.05
CA ASP A 51 11.46 -1.39 6.77
C ASP A 51 10.85 -0.95 8.10
N THR A 52 9.55 -0.67 8.15
CA THR A 52 8.86 -0.24 9.38
C THR A 52 8.84 -1.34 10.43
N GLN A 53 8.63 -2.60 10.07
CA GLN A 53 8.65 -3.70 11.04
C GLN A 53 10.06 -4.05 11.46
N ASP A 54 10.97 -4.20 10.51
CA ASP A 54 12.30 -4.73 10.76
C ASP A 54 13.22 -3.65 11.34
N TYR A 55 13.29 -2.47 10.73
CA TYR A 55 14.22 -1.43 11.19
C TYR A 55 13.65 -0.62 12.35
N LEU A 56 12.39 -0.18 12.25
CA LEU A 56 11.79 0.68 13.28
C LEU A 56 11.27 -0.13 14.47
N LEU A 57 10.37 -1.10 14.27
CA LEU A 57 9.73 -1.82 15.38
C LEU A 57 10.67 -2.83 16.04
N ARG A 58 11.39 -3.65 15.26
CA ARG A 58 12.30 -4.68 15.78
C ARG A 58 13.70 -4.15 16.08
N GLY A 59 14.11 -3.04 15.45
CA GLY A 59 15.48 -2.51 15.60
C GLY A 59 16.53 -3.37 14.89
N ASP A 60 16.12 -4.21 13.93
CA ASP A 60 16.94 -5.19 13.24
C ASP A 60 17.21 -4.76 11.80
N LYS A 61 18.27 -3.96 11.62
CA LYS A 61 18.83 -3.68 10.29
C LYS A 61 19.75 -4.78 9.79
N THR A 62 20.23 -5.64 10.68
CA THR A 62 21.23 -6.66 10.36
C THR A 62 20.65 -7.80 9.54
N THR A 63 19.36 -8.08 9.71
CA THR A 63 18.58 -9.00 8.87
C THR A 63 18.07 -8.33 7.59
N SER A 64 18.58 -7.13 7.24
CA SER A 64 18.26 -6.48 5.96
C SER A 64 18.48 -7.47 4.82
N TYR A 65 17.38 -7.85 4.17
CA TYR A 65 17.35 -8.71 3.00
C TYR A 65 17.99 -7.94 1.83
N THR A 66 19.32 -7.83 1.89
CA THR A 66 20.12 -7.23 0.84
C THR A 66 19.96 -8.06 -0.42
N LEU A 67 19.83 -7.37 -1.56
CA LEU A 67 19.66 -7.94 -2.90
C LEU A 67 20.74 -8.99 -3.26
N ASP A 68 21.87 -8.98 -2.56
CA ASP A 68 23.06 -9.76 -2.89
C ASP A 68 23.03 -11.20 -2.37
N LYS A 69 22.14 -11.54 -1.41
CA LYS A 69 22.01 -12.90 -0.90
C LYS A 69 20.54 -13.22 -0.58
N PRO A 70 19.83 -13.97 -1.45
CA PRO A 70 18.53 -14.50 -1.04
C PRO A 70 18.75 -15.35 0.22
N PRO A 71 17.91 -15.21 1.26
CA PRO A 71 18.08 -15.99 2.47
C PRO A 71 18.13 -17.46 2.10
N HIS A 72 19.08 -18.19 2.68
CA HIS A 72 19.02 -19.64 2.68
C HIS A 72 17.62 -20.02 3.17
N MET A 73 16.81 -20.61 2.29
CA MET A 73 15.57 -21.29 2.63
C MET A 73 15.96 -22.48 3.51
N GLY A 74 16.27 -22.21 4.78
CA GLY A 74 16.48 -23.19 5.81
C GLY A 74 15.16 -23.94 5.99
N LYS A 75 15.15 -25.20 5.55
CA LYS A 75 14.04 -26.10 5.83
C LYS A 75 13.92 -26.22 7.35
N ARG A 76 12.73 -25.88 7.86
CA ARG A 76 12.21 -26.08 9.23
C ARG A 76 12.34 -24.84 10.14
N ALA A 77 11.18 -24.21 10.36
CA ALA A 77 10.85 -23.15 11.32
C ALA A 77 11.25 -21.71 10.94
N GLY A 78 10.51 -21.05 10.04
CA GLY A 78 10.69 -19.60 9.85
C GLY A 78 9.73 -18.88 8.89
N GLY A 79 9.13 -19.57 7.90
CA GLY A 79 8.31 -18.92 6.87
C GLY A 79 9.14 -18.05 5.90
N PRO A 80 8.53 -17.50 4.82
CA PRO A 80 9.22 -16.62 3.89
C PRO A 80 9.80 -15.41 4.62
N MET A 81 11.10 -15.13 4.44
CA MET A 81 11.79 -14.01 5.10
C MET A 81 11.53 -13.93 6.61
N ASP A 82 11.66 -15.08 7.30
CA ASP A 82 11.62 -15.21 8.77
C ASP A 82 10.35 -14.65 9.44
N GLU A 83 9.23 -14.79 8.75
CA GLU A 83 7.93 -14.27 9.19
C GLU A 83 7.48 -14.79 10.56
N ARG A 84 7.80 -16.05 10.90
CA ARG A 84 7.43 -16.61 12.21
C ARG A 84 8.13 -15.87 13.35
N ARG A 85 9.42 -15.59 13.20
CA ARG A 85 10.18 -14.83 14.20
C ARG A 85 9.68 -13.40 14.29
N ARG A 86 9.45 -12.74 13.15
CA ARG A 86 8.87 -11.40 13.09
C ARG A 86 7.54 -11.33 13.85
N ALA A 87 6.63 -12.27 13.60
CA ALA A 87 5.35 -12.33 14.31
C ALA A 87 5.53 -12.50 15.83
N PHE A 88 6.46 -13.36 16.26
CA PHE A 88 6.76 -13.56 17.68
C PHE A 88 7.28 -12.27 18.36
N GLU A 89 8.30 -11.65 17.80
CA GLU A 89 8.92 -10.43 18.34
C GLU A 89 7.93 -9.24 18.33
N LEU A 90 7.11 -9.11 17.29
CA LEU A 90 6.05 -8.10 17.23
C LEU A 90 4.97 -8.35 18.30
N CYS A 91 4.65 -9.61 18.61
CA CYS A 91 3.70 -9.95 19.66
C CYS A 91 4.23 -9.71 21.07
N GLU A 92 5.51 -9.98 21.32
CA GLU A 92 6.16 -9.59 22.58
C GLU A 92 6.08 -8.06 22.80
N MET A 93 6.31 -7.28 21.75
CA MET A 93 6.15 -5.83 21.80
C MET A 93 4.70 -5.40 22.04
N CYS A 94 3.73 -6.00 21.33
CA CYS A 94 2.30 -5.71 21.50
C CYS A 94 1.81 -5.99 22.92
N TYR A 95 2.36 -7.01 23.59
CA TYR A 95 2.05 -7.32 24.98
C TYR A 95 2.35 -6.14 25.92
N TYR A 96 3.53 -5.51 25.79
CA TYR A 96 3.87 -4.33 26.60
C TYR A 96 3.05 -3.08 26.24
N TRP A 97 2.55 -3.03 25.02
CA TRP A 97 1.68 -1.95 24.52
C TRP A 97 0.19 -2.18 24.76
N ASP A 98 -0.20 -3.28 25.40
CA ASP A 98 -1.61 -3.63 25.64
C ASP A 98 -2.43 -3.65 24.33
N LEU A 99 -1.80 -4.16 23.25
CA LEU A 99 -2.38 -4.33 21.92
C LEU A 99 -2.63 -5.81 21.63
N SER A 100 -3.71 -6.11 20.90
CA SER A 100 -4.10 -7.45 20.48
C SER A 100 -3.26 -7.99 19.32
N GLY A 101 -2.44 -7.15 18.69
CA GLY A 101 -1.48 -7.54 17.66
C GLY A 101 -1.28 -6.49 16.56
N ILE A 102 -0.95 -6.97 15.35
CA ILE A 102 -0.62 -6.16 14.17
C ILE A 102 -1.63 -6.39 13.04
N ILE A 103 -2.01 -5.32 12.34
CA ILE A 103 -2.68 -5.39 11.04
C ILE A 103 -1.70 -4.86 9.98
N ARG A 104 -1.62 -5.54 8.85
CA ARG A 104 -0.75 -5.14 7.73
C ARG A 104 -1.29 -5.61 6.39
N MET A 105 -0.77 -5.06 5.30
CA MET A 105 -1.21 -5.37 3.94
C MET A 105 -0.15 -6.16 3.16
N GLU A 106 -0.56 -7.25 2.53
CA GLU A 106 0.17 -8.02 1.51
C GLU A 106 -0.64 -7.95 0.19
N ALA A 107 -1.06 -9.07 -0.39
CA ALA A 107 -1.99 -9.07 -1.52
C ALA A 107 -3.39 -8.59 -1.06
N GLY A 108 -3.72 -8.89 0.20
CA GLY A 108 -4.86 -8.36 0.95
C GLY A 108 -4.43 -7.93 2.35
N PHE A 109 -5.34 -7.93 3.33
CA PHE A 109 -4.98 -7.63 4.71
C PHE A 109 -4.71 -8.91 5.52
N GLU A 110 -3.61 -8.89 6.28
CA GLU A 110 -3.23 -9.91 7.24
C GLU A 110 -3.39 -9.37 8.66
N ILE A 111 -3.77 -10.24 9.60
CA ILE A 111 -3.74 -9.94 11.04
C ILE A 111 -2.77 -10.90 11.70
N ILE A 112 -1.79 -10.36 12.41
CA ILE A 112 -1.00 -11.08 13.41
C ILE A 112 -1.70 -10.87 14.74
N HIS A 113 -2.44 -11.88 15.20
CA HIS A 113 -3.10 -11.83 16.50
C HIS A 113 -2.29 -12.60 17.54
N CYS A 114 -2.03 -11.99 18.69
CA CYS A 114 -1.01 -12.47 19.61
C CYS A 114 -1.51 -13.49 20.65
N ASP A 115 -2.76 -13.42 21.08
CA ASP A 115 -3.36 -14.40 21.99
C ASP A 115 -4.82 -14.68 21.65
N PHE A 116 -5.08 -15.79 20.96
CA PHE A 116 -6.42 -16.21 20.53
C PHE A 116 -7.40 -16.51 21.68
N ARG A 117 -6.93 -16.56 22.93
CA ARG A 117 -7.79 -16.72 24.12
C ARG A 117 -8.34 -15.37 24.59
N ASP A 118 -7.76 -14.27 24.13
CA ASP A 118 -8.14 -12.92 24.54
C ASP A 118 -8.86 -12.16 23.44
N GLY A 119 -10.16 -11.96 23.62
CA GLY A 119 -10.93 -11.08 22.74
C GLY A 119 -11.40 -11.71 21.43
N LEU A 120 -11.08 -12.99 21.20
CA LEU A 120 -11.63 -13.80 20.11
C LEU A 120 -12.39 -15.01 20.66
N GLU A 121 -13.40 -15.44 19.89
CA GLU A 121 -14.04 -16.75 20.04
C GLU A 121 -13.98 -17.49 18.71
N GLN A 122 -13.68 -18.80 18.76
CA GLN A 122 -13.71 -19.64 17.56
C GLN A 122 -15.16 -19.96 17.20
N VAL A 123 -15.61 -19.47 16.05
CA VAL A 123 -16.98 -19.71 15.55
C VAL A 123 -17.05 -21.07 14.87
N GLN A 124 -16.02 -21.41 14.09
CA GLN A 124 -15.94 -22.69 13.39
C GLN A 124 -14.48 -23.07 13.10
N ALA A 125 -14.25 -24.37 13.01
CA ALA A 125 -13.05 -24.96 12.44
C ALA A 125 -13.52 -26.04 11.46
N LEU A 126 -13.34 -25.82 10.16
CA LEU A 126 -13.80 -26.72 9.11
C LEU A 126 -12.60 -27.25 8.31
N GLN A 127 -12.57 -28.57 8.12
CA GLN A 127 -11.56 -29.22 7.29
C GLN A 127 -11.70 -28.76 5.83
N ARG A 128 -10.56 -28.50 5.19
CA ARG A 128 -10.45 -28.11 3.79
C ARG A 128 -10.17 -29.34 2.92
N PRO A 129 -10.50 -29.28 1.62
CA PRO A 129 -10.20 -30.38 0.71
C PRO A 129 -8.73 -30.79 0.77
N ASP A 130 -8.43 -32.09 0.65
CA ASP A 130 -7.06 -32.56 0.52
C ASP A 130 -6.46 -31.93 -0.75
N PRO A 131 -5.27 -31.29 -0.67
CA PRO A 131 -4.57 -30.78 -1.85
C PRO A 131 -4.39 -31.82 -2.97
N ARG A 132 -4.37 -33.11 -2.63
CA ARG A 132 -4.21 -34.25 -3.56
C ARG A 132 -5.51 -34.61 -4.28
N ASP A 133 -6.67 -34.22 -3.75
CA ASP A 133 -7.99 -34.60 -4.31
C ASP A 133 -8.33 -33.88 -5.61
N GLY A 134 -7.46 -33.01 -6.13
CA GLY A 134 -7.22 -32.73 -7.56
C GLY A 134 -8.35 -32.17 -8.44
N ASP A 135 -9.61 -32.32 -8.07
CA ASP A 135 -10.82 -32.12 -8.88
C ASP A 135 -11.84 -31.16 -8.23
N HIS A 136 -11.71 -30.84 -6.93
CA HIS A 136 -12.71 -30.03 -6.21
C HIS A 136 -12.12 -28.87 -5.38
N GLY A 137 -10.81 -28.61 -5.49
CA GLY A 137 -10.12 -27.54 -4.76
C GLY A 137 -9.54 -26.47 -5.68
N PRO A 138 -9.48 -25.18 -5.28
CA PRO A 138 -8.90 -24.09 -6.09
C PRO A 138 -7.38 -24.21 -6.36
N GLY A 139 -6.78 -25.36 -6.07
CA GLY A 139 -5.33 -25.54 -5.91
C GLY A 139 -4.55 -25.94 -7.16
N ARG A 140 -5.19 -26.17 -8.33
CA ARG A 140 -4.48 -26.65 -9.53
C ARG A 140 -3.51 -25.65 -10.16
N GLY A 141 -3.40 -24.41 -9.67
CA GLY A 141 -2.52 -23.37 -10.23
C GLY A 141 -1.56 -22.68 -9.26
N GLY A 142 -1.51 -23.10 -7.98
CA GLY A 142 -0.86 -22.31 -6.93
C GLY A 142 -1.50 -20.92 -6.75
N PHE A 143 -0.93 -20.10 -5.87
CA PHE A 143 -1.41 -18.73 -5.58
C PHE A 143 -1.55 -17.85 -6.83
N SER A 144 -0.78 -18.15 -7.89
CA SER A 144 -0.68 -17.35 -9.12
C SER A 144 -1.71 -17.67 -10.21
N GLY A 145 -2.48 -18.76 -10.08
CA GLY A 145 -3.43 -19.20 -11.11
C GLY A 145 -4.91 -19.02 -10.75
N ASN A 146 -5.22 -18.51 -9.56
CA ASN A 146 -6.58 -18.43 -9.07
C ASN A 146 -7.16 -17.03 -9.27
N PHE A 147 -7.80 -16.79 -10.42
CA PHE A 147 -8.52 -15.55 -10.71
C PHE A 147 -9.49 -15.15 -9.59
N GLU A 148 -10.12 -16.13 -8.93
CA GLU A 148 -11.02 -15.89 -7.81
C GLU A 148 -10.34 -15.28 -6.60
N PHE A 149 -9.09 -15.63 -6.37
CA PHE A 149 -8.29 -15.01 -5.32
C PHE A 149 -8.04 -13.53 -5.67
N MET A 150 -7.59 -13.24 -6.89
CA MET A 150 -7.39 -11.86 -7.35
C MET A 150 -8.69 -11.04 -7.29
N ARG A 151 -9.82 -11.64 -7.68
CA ARG A 151 -11.15 -11.04 -7.55
C ARG A 151 -11.47 -10.66 -6.12
N ALA A 152 -11.35 -11.60 -5.18
CA ALA A 152 -11.59 -11.35 -3.77
C ALA A 152 -10.67 -10.26 -3.18
N LEU A 153 -9.41 -10.18 -3.63
CA LEU A 153 -8.49 -9.12 -3.22
C LEU A 153 -8.90 -7.75 -3.75
N SER A 154 -9.26 -7.67 -5.03
CA SER A 154 -9.62 -6.41 -5.69
C SER A 154 -10.87 -5.73 -5.15
N GLU A 155 -11.78 -6.49 -4.53
CA GLU A 155 -12.94 -5.94 -3.81
C GLU A 155 -12.55 -5.01 -2.64
N ARG A 156 -11.30 -5.04 -2.20
CA ARG A 156 -10.83 -4.34 -1.00
C ARG A 156 -9.77 -3.26 -1.26
N TYR A 157 -9.50 -2.90 -2.50
CA TYR A 157 -8.50 -1.86 -2.81
C TYR A 157 -8.74 -0.51 -2.14
N GLN A 158 -10.01 -0.17 -1.88
CA GLN A 158 -10.39 1.15 -1.37
C GLN A 158 -10.63 1.19 0.15
N GLY A 159 -10.30 0.12 0.90
CA GLY A 159 -10.44 0.20 2.34
C GLY A 159 -10.12 -1.05 3.13
N ILE A 160 -9.91 -0.84 4.43
CA ILE A 160 -9.55 -1.89 5.38
C ILE A 160 -10.81 -2.45 6.05
N GLY A 161 -11.42 -3.43 5.38
CA GLY A 161 -12.42 -4.29 6.05
C GLY A 161 -13.83 -3.72 6.23
N SER A 162 -14.22 -2.64 5.54
CA SER A 162 -15.62 -2.14 5.46
C SER A 162 -16.29 -2.06 6.83
N SER A 163 -15.88 -1.06 7.62
CA SER A 163 -16.28 -0.77 9.01
C SER A 163 -15.90 -1.78 10.11
N ARG A 164 -15.32 -2.94 9.77
CA ARG A 164 -14.78 -3.88 10.78
C ARG A 164 -13.48 -3.40 11.41
N THR A 165 -12.83 -2.43 10.80
CA THR A 165 -11.60 -1.79 11.27
C THR A 165 -11.74 -0.29 11.11
N ALA A 166 -11.43 0.46 12.16
CA ALA A 166 -11.36 1.91 12.14
C ALA A 166 -9.89 2.32 12.34
N VAL A 167 -9.36 3.15 11.44
CA VAL A 167 -7.98 3.63 11.52
C VAL A 167 -7.98 4.95 12.27
N ASP A 168 -7.18 5.03 13.33
CA ASP A 168 -7.02 6.27 14.09
C ASP A 168 -5.86 7.10 13.53
N PHE A 169 -6.16 7.96 12.55
CA PHE A 169 -5.18 8.87 11.96
C PHE A 169 -4.67 9.92 12.94
N SER A 170 -5.45 10.27 13.97
CA SER A 170 -5.01 11.18 15.04
C SER A 170 -3.94 10.56 15.95
N SER A 171 -3.71 9.24 15.86
CA SER A 171 -2.61 8.54 16.53
C SER A 171 -1.55 8.03 15.54
N MET A 172 -1.52 8.56 14.31
CA MET A 172 -0.56 8.15 13.28
C MET A 172 0.86 8.60 13.64
N VAL A 173 1.82 7.69 13.45
CA VAL A 173 3.24 8.01 13.39
C VAL A 173 3.74 7.70 11.99
N SER A 174 4.41 8.67 11.37
CA SER A 174 4.96 8.56 10.03
C SER A 174 6.42 8.98 10.03
N ALA A 175 7.28 8.26 9.32
CA ALA A 175 8.68 8.65 9.19
C ALA A 175 8.84 10.04 8.53
N PHE A 176 7.87 10.45 7.71
CA PHE A 176 7.81 11.78 7.10
C PHE A 176 7.61 12.92 8.09
N PHE A 177 7.22 12.63 9.34
CA PHE A 177 7.06 13.64 10.38
C PHE A 177 8.39 14.05 11.03
N TYR A 178 9.50 13.38 10.68
CA TYR A 178 10.80 13.58 11.29
C TYR A 178 11.82 14.03 10.24
N PRO A 179 12.84 14.84 10.63
CA PRO A 179 13.91 15.27 9.74
C PRO A 179 14.94 14.14 9.54
N VAL A 180 14.51 13.05 8.90
CA VAL A 180 15.33 11.86 8.65
C VAL A 180 15.55 11.65 7.15
N ASN A 181 16.64 10.98 6.79
CA ASN A 181 16.94 10.69 5.39
C ASN A 181 16.14 9.47 4.91
N LEU A 182 15.07 9.72 4.16
CA LEU A 182 14.21 8.69 3.56
C LEU A 182 14.60 8.34 2.12
N THR A 183 15.73 8.83 1.62
CA THR A 183 16.19 8.57 0.25
C THR A 183 16.36 7.07 0.03
N ASN A 184 15.82 6.56 -1.09
CA ASN A 184 16.05 5.17 -1.46
C ASN A 184 17.52 4.98 -1.88
N PRO A 185 18.28 4.07 -1.25
CA PRO A 185 19.62 3.73 -1.72
C PRO A 185 19.64 3.04 -3.09
N ASP A 186 18.52 2.47 -3.56
CA ASP A 186 18.39 1.96 -4.92
C ASP A 186 18.09 3.13 -5.90
N PRO A 187 19.04 3.53 -6.75
CA PRO A 187 18.85 4.64 -7.68
C PRO A 187 17.82 4.35 -8.77
N LYS A 188 17.39 3.08 -8.94
CA LYS A 188 16.33 2.72 -9.90
C LYS A 188 14.94 2.95 -9.34
N ARG A 189 14.78 3.08 -8.02
CA ARG A 189 13.49 3.24 -7.33
C ARG A 189 13.46 4.46 -6.40
N PRO A 190 13.84 5.67 -6.87
CA PRO A 190 13.77 6.88 -6.05
C PRO A 190 12.34 7.22 -5.61
N ASP A 191 11.34 6.63 -6.27
CA ASP A 191 9.91 6.73 -5.96
C ASP A 191 9.48 5.99 -4.69
N LEU A 192 10.35 5.15 -4.11
CA LEU A 192 10.04 4.36 -2.91
C LEU A 192 10.91 4.79 -1.72
N PRO A 193 10.42 5.68 -0.83
CA PRO A 193 11.17 6.10 0.34
C PRO A 193 11.53 4.93 1.28
N ARG A 194 12.71 4.98 1.89
CA ARG A 194 13.29 3.89 2.69
C ARG A 194 13.73 4.36 4.07
N LEU A 195 13.67 3.48 5.08
CA LEU A 195 14.28 3.72 6.39
C LEU A 195 15.75 3.27 6.45
N ALA A 196 16.27 2.70 5.35
CA ALA A 196 17.61 2.13 5.29
C ALA A 196 18.73 3.10 5.70
N SER A 197 18.61 4.40 5.39
CA SER A 197 19.60 5.42 5.72
C SER A 197 19.31 6.19 7.02
N VAL A 198 18.21 5.88 7.72
CA VAL A 198 17.87 6.51 9.01
C VAL A 198 18.75 5.90 10.10
N THR A 199 19.36 6.70 10.98
CA THR A 199 20.27 6.18 12.02
C THR A 199 19.53 5.41 13.12
N ASP A 200 20.23 4.53 13.86
CA ASP A 200 19.61 3.78 14.96
C ASP A 200 19.09 4.70 16.07
N ALA A 201 19.77 5.81 16.33
CA ALA A 201 19.32 6.82 17.28
C ALA A 201 18.02 7.51 16.82
N GLN A 202 17.90 7.82 15.53
CA GLN A 202 16.68 8.39 14.96
C GLN A 202 15.52 7.37 14.98
N LEU A 203 15.77 6.11 14.62
CA LEU A 203 14.75 5.05 14.71
C LEU A 203 14.29 4.83 16.15
N ALA A 204 15.22 4.82 17.11
CA ALA A 204 14.89 4.74 18.53
C ALA A 204 14.04 5.92 19.00
N ALA A 205 14.32 7.14 18.52
CA ALA A 205 13.50 8.32 18.81
C ALA A 205 12.08 8.21 18.24
N ILE A 206 11.93 7.75 16.99
CA ILE A 206 10.61 7.51 16.37
C ILE A 206 9.84 6.42 17.14
N LYS A 207 10.51 5.32 17.51
CA LYS A 207 9.88 4.24 18.30
C LYS A 207 9.47 4.69 19.69
N ALA A 208 10.28 5.55 20.33
CA ALA A 208 9.95 6.14 21.62
C ALA A 208 8.71 7.05 21.53
N ASP A 209 8.57 7.83 20.45
CA ASP A 209 7.39 8.64 20.21
C ASP A 209 6.15 7.77 19.93
N LEU A 210 6.28 6.69 19.15
CA LEU A 210 5.21 5.71 18.98
C LEU A 210 4.76 5.11 20.32
N ASN A 211 5.69 4.76 21.20
CA ASN A 211 5.39 4.26 22.54
C ASN A 211 4.60 5.30 23.38
N ARG A 212 4.97 6.59 23.27
CA ARG A 212 4.24 7.69 23.91
C ARG A 212 2.82 7.83 23.36
N VAL A 213 2.65 7.84 22.03
CA VAL A 213 1.34 7.94 21.36
C VAL A 213 0.41 6.79 21.77
N ILE A 214 0.92 5.55 21.77
CA ILE A 214 0.15 4.37 22.22
C ILE A 214 -0.29 4.52 23.68
N SER A 215 0.62 4.99 24.54
CA SER A 215 0.34 5.18 25.97
C SER A 215 -0.74 6.25 26.20
N GLU A 216 -0.64 7.40 25.53
CA GLU A 216 -1.63 8.48 25.63
C GLU A 216 -3.01 8.07 25.13
N LYS A 217 -3.07 7.24 24.08
CA LYS A 217 -4.34 6.75 23.56
C LYS A 217 -5.06 5.79 24.52
N ARG A 218 -4.32 5.09 25.39
CA ARG A 218 -4.90 4.22 26.41
C ARG A 218 -5.86 4.98 27.34
N ASP A 219 -5.55 6.24 27.60
CA ASP A 219 -6.22 7.06 28.62
C ASP A 219 -7.33 7.97 28.04
N GLY A 220 -7.48 8.01 26.70
CA GLY A 220 -8.40 8.91 26.01
C GLY A 220 -9.34 8.20 25.03
N TYR A 221 -10.63 8.15 25.35
CA TYR A 221 -11.68 7.84 24.38
C TYR A 221 -12.28 9.14 23.82
N ASN A 222 -12.57 9.15 22.51
CA ASN A 222 -13.66 9.92 21.86
C ASN A 222 -13.44 11.13 20.94
N ARG A 223 -12.26 11.53 20.47
CA ARG A 223 -12.23 12.50 19.33
C ARG A 223 -11.05 12.27 18.39
N THR A 224 -11.34 11.71 17.22
CA THR A 224 -10.40 11.57 16.11
C THR A 224 -10.98 12.35 14.93
N VAL A 225 -10.16 13.19 14.31
CA VAL A 225 -10.54 13.81 13.04
C VAL A 225 -10.51 12.69 12.00
N ASP A 226 -11.60 12.54 11.23
CA ASP A 226 -11.62 11.58 10.13
C ASP A 226 -10.83 12.16 8.94
N TRP A 227 -9.50 12.03 9.03
CA TRP A 227 -8.60 12.53 8.00
C TRP A 227 -8.79 11.78 6.67
N GLN A 228 -9.25 10.52 6.71
CA GLN A 228 -9.56 9.77 5.49
C GLN A 228 -10.70 10.44 4.73
N ASP A 229 -11.82 10.73 5.39
CA ASP A 229 -12.96 11.43 4.78
C ASP A 229 -12.56 12.78 4.17
N VAL A 230 -11.75 13.57 4.88
CA VAL A 230 -11.25 14.87 4.38
C VAL A 230 -10.43 14.67 3.09
N THR A 231 -9.51 13.72 3.09
CA THR A 231 -8.68 13.44 1.90
C THR A 231 -9.51 12.84 0.75
N ASP A 232 -10.49 11.98 1.04
CA ASP A 232 -11.34 11.35 0.04
C ASP A 232 -12.23 12.38 -0.67
N LEU A 233 -12.75 13.38 0.06
CA LEU A 233 -13.48 14.51 -0.53
C LEU A 233 -12.60 15.31 -1.50
N ILE A 234 -11.36 15.61 -1.11
CA ILE A 234 -10.40 16.37 -1.95
C ILE A 234 -10.04 15.54 -3.19
N VAL A 235 -9.60 14.30 -3.01
CA VAL A 235 -9.16 13.43 -4.12
C VAL A 235 -10.32 13.19 -5.09
N SER A 236 -11.52 12.91 -4.59
CA SER A 236 -12.70 12.68 -5.43
C SER A 236 -13.12 13.94 -6.20
N ARG A 237 -12.96 15.13 -5.61
CA ARG A 237 -13.27 16.39 -6.28
C ARG A 237 -12.32 16.70 -7.43
N TYR A 238 -11.02 16.47 -7.24
CA TYR A 238 -9.99 16.99 -8.14
C TYR A 238 -9.40 15.95 -9.10
N ALA A 239 -9.16 14.71 -8.66
CA ALA A 239 -8.30 13.78 -9.40
C ALA A 239 -8.83 13.47 -10.81
N ASP A 240 -10.09 13.05 -10.93
CA ASP A 240 -10.66 12.64 -12.21
C ASP A 240 -10.83 13.83 -13.17
N ARG A 241 -11.09 15.03 -12.64
CA ARG A 241 -11.18 16.27 -13.43
C ARG A 241 -9.82 16.74 -13.92
N LEU A 242 -8.77 16.67 -13.09
CA LEU A 242 -7.40 16.97 -13.50
C LEU A 242 -6.95 16.02 -14.62
N LYS A 243 -7.20 14.71 -14.46
CA LYS A 243 -6.87 13.72 -15.49
C LYS A 243 -7.64 13.96 -16.79
N TYR A 244 -8.94 14.25 -16.71
CA TYR A 244 -9.75 14.62 -17.86
C TYR A 244 -9.20 15.86 -18.60
N MET A 245 -8.88 16.93 -17.85
CA MET A 245 -8.28 18.14 -18.42
C MET A 245 -6.94 17.88 -19.12
N ALA A 246 -6.10 17.00 -18.55
CA ALA A 246 -4.78 16.71 -19.10
C ALA A 246 -4.80 15.80 -20.35
N GLU A 247 -5.80 14.92 -20.47
CA GLU A 247 -5.82 13.83 -21.46
C GLU A 247 -6.91 13.97 -22.53
N LYS A 248 -8.03 14.66 -22.25
CA LYS A 248 -9.24 14.63 -23.10
C LYS A 248 -9.65 16.00 -23.65
N VAL A 249 -9.22 17.08 -23.01
CA VAL A 249 -9.55 18.45 -23.46
C VAL A 249 -8.67 18.85 -24.65
N SER A 250 -9.28 19.52 -25.62
CA SER A 250 -8.63 19.90 -26.89
C SER A 250 -8.72 21.38 -27.26
N SER A 251 -9.39 22.22 -26.45
CA SER A 251 -9.54 23.66 -26.70
C SER A 251 -9.38 24.48 -25.42
N ALA A 252 -8.95 25.75 -25.56
CA ALA A 252 -8.75 26.66 -24.44
C ALA A 252 -10.07 26.98 -23.72
N SER A 253 -11.16 27.13 -24.48
CA SER A 253 -12.51 27.36 -23.94
C SER A 253 -12.99 26.21 -23.06
N GLN A 254 -12.84 24.96 -23.54
CA GLN A 254 -13.21 23.78 -22.76
C GLN A 254 -12.34 23.64 -21.51
N LEU A 255 -11.02 23.89 -21.59
CA LEU A 255 -10.15 23.84 -20.42
C LEU A 255 -10.53 24.91 -19.38
N LEU A 256 -10.84 26.12 -19.84
CA LEU A 256 -11.26 27.21 -18.96
C LEU A 256 -12.60 26.89 -18.27
N GLU A 257 -13.55 26.31 -19.00
CA GLU A 257 -14.83 25.87 -18.44
C GLU A 257 -14.62 24.81 -17.35
N GLU A 258 -13.78 23.81 -17.61
CA GLU A 258 -13.41 22.77 -16.65
C GLU A 258 -12.78 23.33 -15.36
N ILE A 259 -11.84 24.27 -15.49
CA ILE A 259 -11.22 24.95 -14.35
C ILE A 259 -12.27 25.80 -13.60
N ASN A 260 -13.15 26.51 -14.32
CA ASN A 260 -14.20 27.30 -13.69
C ASN A 260 -15.18 26.43 -12.88
N HIS A 261 -15.55 25.24 -13.36
CA HIS A 261 -16.39 24.31 -12.59
C HIS A 261 -15.78 23.90 -11.25
N LEU A 262 -14.46 23.92 -11.13
CA LEU A 262 -13.75 23.67 -9.88
C LEU A 262 -13.66 24.93 -8.99
N LEU A 263 -13.48 26.11 -9.58
CA LEU A 263 -13.09 27.32 -8.86
C LEU A 263 -14.22 28.31 -8.54
N THR A 264 -15.33 28.32 -9.30
CA THR A 264 -16.38 29.35 -9.18
C THR A 264 -16.97 29.43 -7.78
N VAL A 265 -17.05 28.31 -7.06
CA VAL A 265 -17.56 28.24 -5.69
C VAL A 265 -16.73 29.05 -4.69
N TYR A 266 -15.48 29.39 -5.04
CA TYR A 266 -14.55 30.15 -4.21
C TYR A 266 -14.42 31.62 -4.61
N ILE A 267 -15.03 32.03 -5.73
CA ILE A 267 -14.93 33.39 -6.27
C ILE A 267 -16.14 34.21 -5.80
N ASP A 268 -15.89 35.38 -5.22
CA ASP A 268 -16.95 36.34 -4.92
C ASP A 268 -17.14 37.28 -6.11
N TYR A 269 -18.30 37.20 -6.75
CA TYR A 269 -18.66 38.00 -7.92
C TYR A 269 -19.31 39.35 -7.56
N SER A 270 -19.45 39.68 -6.27
CA SER A 270 -20.07 40.94 -5.83
C SER A 270 -19.22 42.19 -6.10
N SER A 271 -18.02 42.04 -6.65
CA SER A 271 -17.09 43.13 -7.04
C SER A 271 -16.64 44.03 -5.89
N LYS A 272 -16.68 43.53 -4.64
CA LYS A 272 -16.34 44.32 -3.44
C LYS A 272 -14.83 44.47 -3.22
N ASP A 273 -14.03 43.48 -3.59
CA ASP A 273 -12.57 43.57 -3.50
C ASP A 273 -11.94 43.78 -4.89
N PRO A 274 -10.94 44.69 -4.99
CA PRO A 274 -10.28 45.02 -6.26
C PRO A 274 -9.37 43.90 -6.78
N ASP A 275 -8.90 42.99 -5.91
CA ASP A 275 -8.17 41.78 -6.28
C ASP A 275 -8.81 40.55 -5.62
N GLN A 276 -9.72 39.90 -6.36
CA GLN A 276 -10.49 38.75 -5.87
C GLN A 276 -9.66 37.45 -5.81
N THR A 277 -8.55 37.36 -6.55
CA THR A 277 -7.86 36.08 -6.76
C THR A 277 -7.16 35.58 -5.49
N PRO A 278 -6.38 36.38 -4.75
CA PRO A 278 -5.76 35.93 -3.50
C PRO A 278 -6.77 35.49 -2.45
N TYR A 279 -7.90 36.20 -2.32
CA TYR A 279 -8.97 35.81 -1.39
C TYR A 279 -9.69 34.54 -1.84
N ALA A 280 -9.91 34.35 -3.14
CA ALA A 280 -10.50 33.13 -3.68
C ALA A 280 -9.58 31.92 -3.52
N ILE A 281 -8.27 32.08 -3.74
CA ILE A 281 -7.25 31.06 -3.43
C ILE A 281 -7.32 30.72 -1.94
N ASN A 282 -7.35 31.72 -1.05
CA ASN A 282 -7.42 31.48 0.40
C ASN A 282 -8.67 30.68 0.80
N ARG A 283 -9.85 31.02 0.26
CA ARG A 283 -11.09 30.26 0.48
C ARG A 283 -10.96 28.82 -0.03
N CYS A 284 -10.46 28.64 -1.25
CA CYS A 284 -10.23 27.33 -1.86
C CYS A 284 -9.29 26.46 -1.02
N THR A 285 -8.19 27.04 -0.53
CA THR A 285 -7.17 26.34 0.29
C THR A 285 -7.75 25.83 1.60
N ASN A 286 -8.57 26.63 2.30
CA ASN A 286 -9.05 26.29 3.64
C ASN A 286 -10.40 25.56 3.64
N PHE A 287 -11.13 25.50 2.51
CA PHE A 287 -12.51 25.00 2.45
C PHE A 287 -12.76 23.65 3.15
N TYR A 288 -11.87 22.67 2.98
CA TYR A 288 -12.01 21.33 3.59
C TYR A 288 -11.45 21.23 5.01
N LEU A 289 -10.78 22.28 5.47
CA LEU A 289 -10.19 22.38 6.80
C LEU A 289 -11.01 23.28 7.73
N ASP A 290 -11.91 24.08 7.17
CA ASP A 290 -12.81 24.93 7.93
C ASP A 290 -13.63 24.10 8.92
N GLY A 291 -13.56 24.49 10.21
CA GLY A 291 -14.23 23.78 11.29
C GLY A 291 -13.44 22.59 11.88
N ILE A 292 -12.33 22.19 11.27
CA ILE A 292 -11.43 21.18 11.86
C ILE A 292 -10.55 21.84 12.92
N SER A 293 -10.54 21.25 14.11
CA SER A 293 -9.67 21.67 15.22
C SER A 293 -8.70 20.54 15.56
N PRO A 294 -7.44 20.59 15.08
CA PRO A 294 -6.42 19.58 15.38
C PRO A 294 -6.23 19.41 16.90
N GLN A 295 -6.20 18.17 17.39
CA GLN A 295 -6.07 17.87 18.82
C GLN A 295 -4.73 17.25 19.17
N THR A 296 -4.18 16.45 18.27
CA THR A 296 -2.91 15.74 18.46
C THR A 296 -1.80 16.36 17.61
N ASN A 297 -0.54 16.00 17.90
CA ASN A 297 0.58 16.36 17.04
C ASN A 297 0.40 15.80 15.61
N ALA A 298 -0.12 14.57 15.49
CA ALA A 298 -0.44 13.98 14.19
C ALA A 298 -1.50 14.80 13.45
N ASP A 299 -2.57 15.23 14.11
CA ASP A 299 -3.59 16.09 13.49
C ASP A 299 -3.00 17.40 12.98
N GLN A 300 -2.11 18.03 13.74
CA GLN A 300 -1.48 19.29 13.32
C GLN A 300 -0.64 19.10 12.07
N LEU A 301 0.12 18.00 11.99
CA LEU A 301 0.95 17.66 10.84
C LEU A 301 0.11 17.28 9.62
N ILE A 302 -0.93 16.47 9.80
CA ILE A 302 -1.86 16.10 8.71
C ILE A 302 -2.61 17.34 8.23
N HIS A 303 -3.12 18.18 9.12
CA HIS A 303 -3.76 19.44 8.78
C HIS A 303 -2.83 20.34 7.94
N ALA A 304 -1.57 20.50 8.36
CA ALA A 304 -0.58 21.28 7.62
C ALA A 304 -0.30 20.68 6.23
N ALA A 305 -0.18 19.35 6.13
CA ALA A 305 0.03 18.65 4.86
C ALA A 305 -1.16 18.84 3.91
N VAL A 306 -2.39 18.63 4.39
CA VAL A 306 -3.61 18.85 3.59
C VAL A 306 -3.71 20.30 3.12
N LYS A 307 -3.43 21.27 4.01
CA LYS A 307 -3.43 22.69 3.65
C LYS A 307 -2.39 23.03 2.58
N SER A 308 -1.21 22.42 2.65
CA SER A 308 -0.14 22.61 1.66
C SER A 308 -0.59 22.09 0.29
N VAL A 309 -1.14 20.88 0.25
CA VAL A 309 -1.63 20.25 -0.98
C VAL A 309 -2.80 21.02 -1.59
N THR A 310 -3.80 21.43 -0.79
CA THR A 310 -4.91 22.23 -1.30
C THR A 310 -4.45 23.60 -1.79
N SER A 311 -3.47 24.23 -1.11
CA SER A 311 -2.86 25.47 -1.57
C SER A 311 -2.21 25.34 -2.94
N GLU A 312 -1.47 24.24 -3.19
CA GLU A 312 -0.85 23.98 -4.49
C GLU A 312 -1.93 23.76 -5.58
N ILE A 313 -2.95 22.95 -5.30
CA ILE A 313 -4.08 22.73 -6.21
C ILE A 313 -4.75 24.05 -6.58
N CYS A 314 -5.15 24.83 -5.59
CA CYS A 314 -5.87 26.09 -5.80
C CYS A 314 -5.01 27.09 -6.58
N SER A 315 -3.74 27.28 -6.17
CA SER A 315 -2.85 28.24 -6.81
C SER A 315 -2.59 27.90 -8.28
N ARG A 316 -2.34 26.62 -8.60
CA ARG A 316 -2.12 26.16 -9.97
C ARG A 316 -3.36 26.28 -10.85
N LEU A 317 -4.54 25.95 -10.32
CA LEU A 317 -5.80 26.10 -11.06
C LEU A 317 -6.12 27.58 -11.34
N PHE A 318 -5.95 28.47 -10.35
CA PHE A 318 -6.15 29.91 -10.56
C PHE A 318 -5.12 30.49 -11.55
N GLY A 319 -3.85 30.07 -11.49
CA GLY A 319 -2.84 30.47 -12.46
C GLY A 319 -3.15 30.00 -13.89
N ALA A 320 -3.55 28.74 -14.07
CA ALA A 320 -3.98 28.23 -15.37
C ALA A 320 -5.22 28.98 -15.91
N ARG A 321 -6.17 29.31 -15.02
CA ARG A 321 -7.34 30.13 -15.36
C ARG A 321 -6.94 31.51 -15.87
N GLU A 322 -6.01 32.18 -15.21
CA GLU A 322 -5.53 33.51 -15.58
C GLU A 322 -4.87 33.49 -16.97
N ILE A 323 -3.99 32.51 -17.24
CA ILE A 323 -3.35 32.31 -18.55
C ILE A 323 -4.40 32.24 -19.66
N LEU A 324 -5.45 31.44 -19.45
CA LEU A 324 -6.51 31.25 -20.43
C LEU A 324 -7.34 32.52 -20.62
N ILE A 325 -7.67 33.25 -19.55
CA ILE A 325 -8.49 34.48 -19.64
C ILE A 325 -7.73 35.63 -20.32
N ASP A 326 -6.46 35.85 -19.97
CA ASP A 326 -5.70 36.99 -20.51
C ASP A 326 -5.37 36.83 -21.99
N ARG A 327 -5.12 35.59 -22.44
CA ARG A 327 -4.57 35.32 -23.78
C ARG A 327 -5.61 34.85 -24.81
N SER A 328 -6.67 34.14 -24.40
CA SER A 328 -7.70 33.65 -25.34
C SER A 328 -8.49 34.75 -26.06
N ARG A 329 -8.43 35.99 -25.59
CA ARG A 329 -9.18 37.12 -26.16
C ARG A 329 -8.39 37.96 -27.16
N LYS A 330 -7.14 37.60 -27.45
CA LYS A 330 -6.19 38.46 -28.19
C LYS A 330 -5.94 38.00 -29.63
N SER A 331 -5.84 36.69 -29.91
CA SER A 331 -5.78 36.08 -31.26
C SER A 331 -5.79 34.54 -31.20
N ASP A 332 -6.06 33.87 -32.33
CA ASP A 332 -6.05 32.39 -32.43
C ASP A 332 -4.66 31.79 -32.12
N GLU A 333 -3.57 32.44 -32.55
CA GLU A 333 -2.20 32.01 -32.23
C GLU A 333 -1.93 32.06 -30.72
N LEU A 334 -2.43 33.11 -30.04
CA LEU A 334 -2.30 33.26 -28.59
C LEU A 334 -3.19 32.29 -27.82
N GLU A 335 -4.31 31.86 -28.39
CA GLU A 335 -5.17 30.82 -27.81
C GLU A 335 -4.47 29.46 -27.77
N ALA A 336 -3.81 29.05 -28.86
CA ALA A 336 -3.07 27.79 -28.91
C ALA A 336 -1.92 27.77 -27.88
N VAL A 337 -1.19 28.89 -27.74
CA VAL A 337 -0.13 29.03 -26.73
C VAL A 337 -0.71 28.99 -25.32
N ALA A 338 -1.83 29.69 -25.07
CA ALA A 338 -2.48 29.69 -23.76
C ALA A 338 -2.97 28.29 -23.34
N LEU A 339 -3.53 27.54 -24.28
CA LEU A 339 -3.92 26.15 -24.05
C LEU A 339 -2.71 25.29 -23.66
N SER A 340 -1.61 25.40 -24.41
CA SER A 340 -0.38 24.65 -24.14
C SER A 340 0.18 24.96 -22.74
N ASP A 341 0.31 26.25 -22.39
CA ASP A 341 0.84 26.68 -21.09
C ASP A 341 -0.06 26.25 -19.92
N ALA A 342 -1.38 26.37 -20.07
CA ALA A 342 -2.35 25.93 -19.07
C ALA A 342 -2.34 24.40 -18.91
N MET A 343 -2.30 23.64 -20.01
CA MET A 343 -2.18 22.17 -19.96
C MET A 343 -0.88 21.72 -19.28
N HIS A 344 0.23 22.42 -19.53
CA HIS A 344 1.50 22.15 -18.85
C HIS A 344 1.36 22.35 -17.33
N THR A 345 0.66 23.42 -16.92
CA THR A 345 0.37 23.68 -15.50
C THR A 345 -0.45 22.55 -14.87
N ILE A 346 -1.49 22.04 -15.54
CA ILE A 346 -2.30 20.92 -15.05
C ILE A 346 -1.49 19.63 -14.95
N ARG A 347 -0.67 19.31 -15.94
CA ARG A 347 0.19 18.12 -15.94
C ARG A 347 1.23 18.17 -14.83
N SER A 348 1.87 19.31 -14.63
CA SER A 348 2.82 19.52 -13.53
C SER A 348 2.14 19.39 -12.15
N LEU A 349 0.90 19.87 -12.01
CA LEU A 349 0.13 19.64 -10.79
C LEU A 349 -0.17 18.15 -10.57
N MET A 350 -0.57 17.40 -11.61
CA MET A 350 -0.79 15.96 -11.49
C MET A 350 0.48 15.20 -11.09
N GLU A 351 1.63 15.58 -11.66
CA GLU A 351 2.93 15.01 -11.32
C GLU A 351 3.30 15.30 -9.85
N TYR A 352 3.12 16.55 -9.39
CA TYR A 352 3.33 16.92 -7.99
C TYR A 352 2.44 16.12 -7.03
N LEU A 353 1.15 15.97 -7.35
CA LEU A 353 0.20 15.26 -6.50
C LEU A 353 0.50 13.77 -6.43
N GLY A 354 0.92 13.16 -7.55
CA GLY A 354 1.33 11.75 -7.60
C GLY A 354 0.27 10.76 -7.09
N TRP A 355 -1.01 11.15 -7.08
CA TRP A 355 -2.05 10.36 -6.43
C TRP A 355 -2.27 9.01 -7.10
N ALA A 356 -2.47 7.96 -6.28
CA ALA A 356 -2.83 6.63 -6.75
C ALA A 356 -4.10 6.63 -7.61
N ARG A 357 -5.00 7.60 -7.41
CA ARG A 357 -6.23 7.80 -8.20
C ARG A 357 -5.96 8.01 -9.70
N PHE A 358 -4.76 8.46 -10.09
CA PHE A 358 -4.38 8.59 -11.51
C PHE A 358 -4.00 7.24 -12.14
N LYS A 359 -3.52 6.29 -11.32
CA LYS A 359 -3.08 4.94 -11.69
C LYS A 359 -4.10 3.89 -11.26
N ARG A 360 -5.29 3.96 -11.84
CA ARG A 360 -6.35 2.97 -11.64
C ARG A 360 -7.11 2.74 -12.93
N CYS A 361 -7.72 1.56 -13.04
CA CYS A 361 -8.72 1.29 -14.04
C CYS A 361 -9.97 2.12 -13.75
N SER A 362 -10.76 2.38 -14.79
CA SER A 362 -12.07 3.00 -14.65
C SER A 362 -13.06 2.03 -13.99
N GLN A 363 -13.89 1.37 -14.77
CA GLN A 363 -14.82 0.34 -14.34
C GLN A 363 -14.57 -0.88 -15.23
N CYS A 364 -14.17 -1.99 -14.60
CA CYS A 364 -13.99 -3.26 -15.29
C CYS A 364 -15.32 -3.99 -15.46
N ASP A 365 -15.39 -4.91 -16.42
CA ASP A 365 -16.57 -5.75 -16.64
C ASP A 365 -16.73 -6.80 -15.50
N VAL A 366 -17.87 -7.48 -15.46
CA VAL A 366 -18.25 -8.41 -14.38
C VAL A 366 -17.33 -9.64 -14.26
N ASP A 367 -16.63 -10.00 -15.34
CA ASP A 367 -15.64 -11.08 -15.40
C ASP A 367 -14.19 -10.57 -15.35
N GLU A 368 -14.00 -9.28 -15.05
CA GLU A 368 -12.71 -8.62 -15.01
C GLU A 368 -12.42 -7.99 -13.64
N VAL A 369 -11.12 -7.85 -13.33
CA VAL A 369 -10.63 -7.13 -12.16
C VAL A 369 -9.65 -6.06 -12.61
N CYS A 370 -9.58 -4.94 -11.89
CA CYS A 370 -8.52 -3.98 -12.13
C CYS A 370 -7.19 -4.54 -11.63
N LEU A 371 -6.29 -4.86 -12.55
CA LEU A 371 -4.98 -5.40 -12.21
C LEU A 371 -4.01 -4.24 -11.91
N ILE A 372 -3.58 -4.19 -10.66
CA ILE A 372 -2.51 -3.33 -10.15
C ILE A 372 -1.49 -4.21 -9.41
N PRO A 373 -0.21 -3.80 -9.30
CA PRO A 373 0.76 -4.56 -8.53
C PRO A 373 0.35 -4.63 -7.05
N MET A 374 0.28 -5.85 -6.52
CA MET A 374 0.12 -6.12 -5.09
C MET A 374 1.00 -7.32 -4.77
N TRP A 375 1.85 -7.26 -3.76
CA TRP A 375 2.80 -8.35 -3.52
C TRP A 375 2.05 -9.69 -3.34
N PRO A 376 2.40 -10.76 -4.08
CA PRO A 376 3.52 -10.88 -5.03
C PRO A 376 3.14 -10.75 -6.52
N PHE A 377 1.92 -10.36 -6.82
CA PHE A 377 1.34 -10.27 -8.15
C PHE A 377 1.56 -8.92 -8.83
N GLY A 378 1.47 -8.95 -10.16
CA GLY A 378 1.55 -7.77 -11.02
C GLY A 378 2.94 -7.54 -11.62
N THR A 379 2.92 -6.90 -12.77
CA THR A 379 4.09 -6.56 -13.57
C THR A 379 4.40 -5.07 -13.48
N LYS A 380 5.58 -4.66 -13.96
CA LYS A 380 5.90 -3.24 -14.12
C LYS A 380 4.91 -2.53 -15.07
N GLU A 381 4.47 -3.21 -16.12
CA GLU A 381 3.43 -2.69 -17.03
C GLU A 381 2.14 -2.40 -16.26
N ASP A 382 1.71 -3.29 -15.37
CA ASP A 382 0.49 -3.08 -14.56
C ASP A 382 0.64 -1.89 -13.59
N TYR A 383 1.87 -1.51 -13.21
CA TYR A 383 2.15 -0.30 -12.42
C TYR A 383 2.06 0.99 -13.25
N GLU A 384 2.57 0.94 -14.48
CA GLU A 384 2.64 2.09 -15.38
C GLU A 384 1.28 2.35 -16.03
N SER A 385 0.61 1.30 -16.48
CA SER A 385 -0.67 1.32 -17.20
C SER A 385 -1.63 0.24 -16.66
N PRO A 386 -2.30 0.47 -15.52
CA PRO A 386 -3.29 -0.45 -14.99
C PRO A 386 -4.39 -0.78 -15.99
N ARG A 387 -4.81 -2.06 -16.03
CA ARG A 387 -5.80 -2.57 -17.00
C ARG A 387 -6.79 -3.51 -16.35
N CYS A 388 -7.97 -3.60 -16.93
CA CYS A 388 -8.93 -4.65 -16.59
C CYS A 388 -8.42 -5.99 -17.15
N ALA A 389 -8.49 -7.04 -16.33
CA ALA A 389 -7.99 -8.37 -16.66
C ALA A 389 -8.99 -9.44 -16.18
N ASN A 390 -9.23 -10.44 -17.03
CA ASN A 390 -10.02 -11.64 -16.72
C ASN A 390 -9.13 -12.87 -16.49
N SER A 391 -9.75 -14.02 -16.19
CA SER A 391 -9.07 -15.29 -15.88
C SER A 391 -8.09 -15.78 -16.95
N SER A 392 -8.29 -15.40 -18.22
CA SER A 392 -7.43 -15.80 -19.34
C SER A 392 -6.20 -14.90 -19.51
N SER A 393 -6.21 -13.73 -18.87
CA SER A 393 -5.20 -12.68 -19.02
C SER A 393 -4.37 -12.43 -17.76
N ILE A 394 -4.74 -13.04 -16.63
CA ILE A 394 -3.93 -13.08 -15.40
C ILE A 394 -2.76 -14.04 -15.57
N GLY A 395 -1.56 -13.60 -15.18
CA GLY A 395 -0.33 -14.38 -15.34
C GLY A 395 0.35 -14.27 -16.71
N GLY A 396 -0.09 -13.32 -17.55
CA GLY A 396 0.56 -12.97 -18.80
C GLY A 396 2.01 -12.50 -18.59
N GLY A 397 2.88 -12.83 -19.56
CA GLY A 397 4.31 -12.50 -19.51
C GLY A 397 4.57 -11.01 -19.29
N GLY A 398 5.67 -10.71 -18.58
CA GLY A 398 6.08 -9.35 -18.24
C GLY A 398 7.10 -9.38 -17.11
N GLU A 399 7.80 -8.27 -16.89
CA GLU A 399 8.74 -8.17 -15.77
C GLU A 399 7.94 -8.00 -14.47
N ASN A 400 8.15 -8.90 -13.51
CA ASN A 400 7.50 -8.82 -12.19
C ASN A 400 7.88 -7.49 -11.49
N TYR A 401 6.87 -6.75 -11.02
CA TYR A 401 7.08 -5.48 -10.33
C TYR A 401 7.92 -5.62 -9.05
N TRP A 402 7.70 -6.72 -8.32
CA TRP A 402 8.29 -7.04 -7.02
C TRP A 402 9.68 -7.69 -7.12
N GLY A 403 10.16 -7.94 -8.34
CA GLY A 403 11.40 -8.68 -8.61
C GLY A 403 11.19 -10.19 -8.77
N GLY A 404 12.30 -10.94 -8.82
CA GLY A 404 12.26 -12.40 -8.97
C GLY A 404 12.05 -13.13 -7.64
N PHE A 405 11.30 -14.24 -7.67
CA PHE A 405 11.34 -15.24 -6.62
C PHE A 405 12.59 -16.12 -6.82
N GLY A 406 13.64 -15.87 -6.05
CA GLY A 406 14.86 -16.68 -6.05
C GLY A 406 16.04 -16.09 -6.85
N PRO A 407 17.22 -16.73 -6.78
CA PRO A 407 18.50 -16.13 -7.18
C PRO A 407 18.56 -15.82 -8.68
N PRO A 408 19.28 -14.75 -9.09
CA PRO A 408 19.56 -14.47 -10.48
C PRO A 408 20.52 -15.54 -11.03
N GLY A 409 20.07 -16.32 -12.01
CA GLY A 409 20.92 -17.19 -12.83
C GLY A 409 20.88 -18.68 -12.44
N GLY A 410 19.82 -19.37 -12.84
CA GLY A 410 19.94 -20.78 -13.24
C GLY A 410 20.10 -20.85 -14.77
N PRO A 411 21.02 -21.65 -15.31
CA PRO A 411 21.30 -21.64 -16.75
C PRO A 411 20.03 -22.00 -17.51
N GLY A 412 19.72 -21.18 -18.51
CA GLY A 412 18.52 -21.32 -19.32
C GLY A 412 18.31 -22.74 -19.80
N LYS A 413 17.04 -23.15 -19.85
CA LYS A 413 16.59 -24.30 -20.63
C LYS A 413 17.24 -24.18 -22.02
N ARG A 414 18.26 -25.00 -22.30
CA ARG A 414 18.70 -25.20 -23.67
C ARG A 414 17.56 -25.88 -24.43
N PRO A 415 17.16 -25.37 -25.61
CA PRO A 415 16.21 -26.04 -26.47
C PRO A 415 16.83 -27.36 -26.98
N GLY A 416 15.96 -28.33 -27.22
CA GLY A 416 16.32 -29.74 -27.38
C GLY A 416 17.40 -30.06 -28.41
N GLY A 417 18.13 -31.14 -28.11
CA GLY A 417 18.93 -31.93 -29.04
C GLY A 417 18.67 -33.40 -28.74
N GLY A 418 18.28 -34.15 -29.76
CA GLY A 418 17.74 -35.50 -29.64
C GLY A 418 18.74 -36.60 -29.28
N ARG A 419 18.13 -37.76 -29.01
CA ARG A 419 18.61 -39.16 -29.12
C ARG A 419 20.13 -39.39 -29.25
N ASP A 420 20.69 -40.20 -28.34
CA ASP A 420 21.08 -41.59 -28.63
C ASP A 420 21.85 -42.24 -27.46
N GLY A 421 21.74 -43.56 -27.35
CA GLY A 421 22.85 -44.41 -26.89
C GLY A 421 22.81 -44.94 -25.46
N ARG A 422 22.49 -46.24 -25.34
CA ARG A 422 22.74 -47.09 -24.16
C ARG A 422 24.24 -47.29 -23.92
N GLY A 423 24.62 -47.48 -22.66
CA GLY A 423 25.86 -48.17 -22.27
C GLY A 423 25.96 -48.32 -20.74
N PRO A 424 26.21 -49.52 -20.18
CA PRO A 424 26.36 -49.72 -18.74
C PRO A 424 27.78 -49.33 -18.26
N PRO A 425 27.99 -49.08 -16.95
CA PRO A 425 29.25 -48.55 -16.44
C PRO A 425 30.28 -49.66 -16.20
N PRO A 426 31.58 -49.37 -16.37
CA PRO A 426 32.66 -50.18 -15.80
C PRO A 426 33.54 -49.38 -14.81
N PRO A 427 34.46 -50.08 -14.12
CA PRO A 427 34.28 -50.97 -12.97
C PRO A 427 34.13 -50.23 -11.63
#